data_AF-A0A183CUJ0-F1
#
_entry.id   AF-A0A183CUJ0-F1
#
_cell.length_a   1.000
_cell.length_b   1.000
_cell.length_c   1.000
_cell.angle_alpha   90.00
_cell.angle_beta   90.00
_cell.angle_gamma   90.00
#
_symmetry.space_group_name_H-M   'P 1'
#
loop_
_entity.id
_entity.type
_entity.pdbx_description
1 polymer ?
#
loop_
_entity_poly.entity_id
_entity_poly.type
_entity_poly.pdbx_seq_one_letter_code
_entity_poly.pdbx_strand_id
1 'polypeptide(L)'
;MVFSTVFAPVLIITLALFTARTNALVCYENDENGKIYEVSNGSWNYCVFIPGSGDGRVFGVGPEVDWTTAYDNAFGMSDNIYQVLSVCLLEKYDFGRLNPKYVKNPSASVEFIFRCICNYDRCNSATTFGNYLKTIKMDNANSSAEKY
;
A
#
# COMPACT_ATOMS: atom_id res chain seq x y z
N MET A 1 35.85 45.01 -10.34
CA MET A 1 34.42 44.70 -10.08
C MET A 1 34.06 43.39 -10.78
N VAL A 2 34.27 42.22 -10.16
CA VAL A 2 33.78 40.93 -10.70
C VAL A 2 33.62 39.93 -9.54
N PHE A 3 32.64 40.12 -8.64
CA PHE A 3 32.42 39.17 -7.55
C PHE A 3 30.93 38.99 -7.17
N SER A 4 30.00 39.15 -8.11
CA SER A 4 28.56 39.11 -7.76
C SER A 4 27.65 38.30 -8.69
N THR A 5 28.16 37.51 -9.62
CA THR A 5 27.30 36.83 -10.62
C THR A 5 27.19 35.31 -10.47
N VAL A 6 27.90 34.67 -9.53
CA VAL A 6 27.95 33.19 -9.43
C VAL A 6 26.97 32.61 -8.39
N PHE A 7 26.41 33.43 -7.49
CA PHE A 7 25.53 32.92 -6.41
C PHE A 7 24.06 32.69 -6.82
N ALA A 8 23.58 33.37 -7.87
CA ALA A 8 22.19 33.27 -8.30
C ALA A 8 21.80 31.90 -8.92
N PRO A 9 22.60 31.27 -9.80
CA PRO A 9 22.19 29.99 -10.41
C PRO A 9 22.25 28.81 -9.43
N VAL A 10 23.10 28.85 -8.40
CA VAL A 10 23.22 27.78 -7.39
C VAL A 10 22.00 27.75 -6.46
N LEU A 11 21.42 28.91 -6.14
CA LEU A 11 20.22 29.02 -5.31
C LEU A 11 18.96 28.50 -6.02
N ILE A 12 18.87 28.66 -7.35
CA ILE A 12 17.72 28.19 -8.14
C ILE A 12 17.74 26.66 -8.28
N ILE A 13 18.91 26.05 -8.47
CA ILE A 13 19.05 24.58 -8.56
C ILE A 13 18.75 23.91 -7.21
N THR A 14 19.18 24.50 -6.11
CA THR A 14 18.86 23.99 -4.77
C THR A 14 17.37 24.13 -4.44
N LEU A 15 16.71 25.24 -4.82
CA LEU A 15 15.26 25.41 -4.61
C LEU A 15 14.41 24.47 -5.48
N ALA A 16 14.84 24.16 -6.71
CA ALA A 16 14.14 23.22 -7.60
C ALA A 16 14.24 21.76 -7.12
N LEU A 17 15.32 21.39 -6.42
CA LEU A 17 15.47 20.06 -5.80
C LEU A 17 14.58 19.87 -4.57
N PHE A 18 14.18 20.95 -3.89
CA PHE A 18 13.27 20.88 -2.73
C PHE A 18 11.78 20.78 -3.08
N THR A 19 11.39 21.02 -4.34
CA THR A 19 9.98 20.96 -4.77
C THR A 19 9.55 19.63 -5.36
N ALA A 20 10.41 18.60 -5.33
CA ALA A 20 9.97 17.23 -5.56
C ALA A 20 9.11 16.78 -4.36
N ARG A 21 7.88 17.28 -4.29
CA ARG A 21 6.84 16.66 -3.48
C ARG A 21 6.56 15.31 -4.12
N THR A 22 7.25 14.28 -3.65
CA THR A 22 6.75 12.92 -3.78
C THR A 22 5.37 12.95 -3.14
N ASN A 23 4.30 12.95 -3.95
CA ASN A 23 2.95 12.81 -3.42
C ASN A 23 2.92 11.49 -2.67
N ALA A 24 2.85 11.59 -1.35
CA ALA A 24 2.84 10.44 -0.46
C ALA A 24 1.51 9.72 -0.66
N LEU A 25 1.57 8.39 -0.83
CA LEU A 25 0.40 7.55 -1.01
C LEU A 25 -0.61 7.80 0.12
N VAL A 26 -1.86 7.97 -0.25
CA VAL A 26 -2.96 8.17 0.70
C VAL A 26 -3.69 6.86 0.90
N CYS A 27 -3.76 6.37 2.13
CA CYS A 27 -4.47 5.15 2.50
C CYS A 27 -5.52 5.42 3.57
N TYR A 28 -6.49 4.51 3.69
CA TYR A 28 -7.33 4.44 4.87
C TYR A 28 -6.69 3.59 5.96
N GLU A 29 -6.79 4.05 7.20
CA GLU A 29 -6.39 3.32 8.40
C GLU A 29 -7.57 3.21 9.36
N ASN A 30 -7.74 2.04 10.01
CA ASN A 30 -8.70 1.88 11.09
C ASN A 30 -8.01 1.81 12.45
N ASP A 31 -8.53 2.57 13.43
CA ASP A 31 -8.04 2.52 14.82
C ASP A 31 -8.55 1.29 15.58
N GLU A 32 -8.15 1.15 16.84
CA GLU A 32 -8.56 0.06 17.73
C GLU A 32 -10.09 -0.01 17.94
N ASN A 33 -10.82 1.09 17.73
CA ASN A 33 -12.27 1.15 17.84
C ASN A 33 -12.96 0.91 16.49
N GLY A 34 -12.20 0.62 15.42
CA GLY A 34 -12.70 0.40 14.07
C GLY A 34 -13.05 1.69 13.32
N LYS A 35 -12.72 2.87 13.84
CA LYS A 35 -12.97 4.13 13.14
C LYS A 35 -11.91 4.35 12.06
N ILE A 36 -12.37 4.73 10.87
CA ILE A 36 -11.53 4.87 9.67
C ILE A 36 -11.14 6.33 9.45
N TYR A 37 -9.87 6.54 9.09
CA TYR A 37 -9.29 7.85 8.79
C TYR A 37 -8.45 7.78 7.52
N GLU A 38 -8.35 8.89 6.81
CA GLU A 38 -7.44 9.05 5.69
C GLU A 38 -6.07 9.50 6.22
N VAL A 39 -5.01 8.77 5.85
CA VAL A 39 -3.64 9.01 6.29
C VAL A 39 -2.71 8.99 5.08
N SER A 40 -1.72 9.88 5.07
CA SER A 40 -0.68 9.94 4.04
C SER A 40 0.68 9.85 4.71
N ASN A 41 1.54 8.96 4.21
CA ASN A 41 2.90 8.78 4.70
C ASN A 41 3.86 8.54 3.52
N GLY A 42 4.95 9.31 3.48
CA GLY A 42 5.94 9.24 2.41
C GLY A 42 6.77 7.96 2.37
N SER A 43 6.72 7.11 3.41
CA SER A 43 7.37 5.80 3.41
C SER A 43 6.50 4.68 2.83
N TRP A 44 5.21 4.92 2.63
CA TRP A 44 4.30 3.88 2.15
C TRP A 44 4.28 3.78 0.64
N ASN A 45 4.31 2.53 0.18
CA ASN A 45 4.23 2.19 -1.23
C ASN A 45 2.88 1.55 -1.57
N TYR A 46 2.14 1.06 -0.56
CA TYR A 46 0.90 0.32 -0.76
C TYR A 46 -0.12 0.57 0.33
N CYS A 47 -1.40 0.41 -0.02
CA CYS A 47 -2.49 0.28 0.94
C CYS A 47 -2.91 -1.20 1.04
N VAL A 48 -3.32 -1.61 2.22
CA VAL A 48 -3.71 -2.97 2.54
C VAL A 48 -5.18 -2.99 2.96
N PHE A 49 -5.86 -4.06 2.57
CA PHE A 49 -7.19 -4.44 3.03
C PHE A 49 -7.19 -5.91 3.47
N ILE A 50 -7.58 -6.18 4.71
CA ILE A 50 -7.74 -7.53 5.27
C ILE A 50 -9.23 -7.73 5.56
N PRO A 51 -9.94 -8.63 4.86
CA PRO A 51 -11.34 -8.90 5.16
C PRO A 51 -11.54 -9.40 6.59
N GLY A 52 -12.56 -8.88 7.27
CA GLY A 52 -13.07 -9.39 8.54
C GLY A 52 -14.42 -10.09 8.36
N SER A 53 -14.91 -10.73 9.42
CA SER A 53 -16.31 -11.20 9.50
C SER A 53 -17.33 -10.06 9.61
N GLY A 54 -16.87 -8.86 9.98
CA GLY A 54 -17.59 -7.59 9.91
C GLY A 54 -16.85 -6.60 9.01
N ASP A 55 -16.41 -5.47 9.56
CA ASP A 55 -15.55 -4.53 8.86
C ASP A 55 -14.12 -5.09 8.73
N GLY A 56 -13.52 -4.91 7.55
CA GLY A 56 -12.13 -5.26 7.30
C GLY A 56 -11.14 -4.29 7.96
N ARG A 57 -9.90 -4.76 8.11
CA ARG A 57 -8.78 -3.94 8.56
C ARG A 57 -8.11 -3.29 7.36
N VAL A 58 -7.79 -2.01 7.47
CA VAL A 58 -7.20 -1.17 6.43
C VAL A 58 -6.02 -0.42 7.00
N PHE A 59 -4.90 -0.34 6.27
CA PHE A 59 -3.71 0.42 6.68
C PHE A 59 -2.78 0.67 5.50
N GLY A 60 -1.86 1.62 5.64
CA GLY A 60 -0.76 1.81 4.70
C GLY A 60 0.47 0.98 5.07
N VAL A 61 1.28 0.62 4.09
CA VAL A 61 2.45 -0.22 4.29
C VAL A 61 3.63 0.21 3.41
N GLY A 62 4.82 0.21 4.02
CA GLY A 62 6.10 0.51 3.39
C GLY A 62 7.13 -0.62 3.63
N PRO A 63 8.32 -0.53 3.02
CA PRO A 63 9.36 -1.55 3.11
C PRO A 63 9.94 -1.72 4.53
N GLU A 64 9.69 -0.75 5.41
CA GLU A 64 10.09 -0.79 6.82
C GLU A 64 9.24 -1.72 7.69
N VAL A 65 7.99 -1.98 7.29
CA VAL A 65 7.01 -2.75 8.08
C VAL A 65 6.61 -4.06 7.41
N ASP A 66 6.82 -4.21 6.11
CA ASP A 66 6.45 -5.42 5.36
C ASP A 66 7.45 -5.71 4.25
N TRP A 67 7.44 -6.96 3.77
CA TRP A 67 8.33 -7.39 2.71
C TRP A 67 7.81 -6.95 1.33
N THR A 68 7.97 -5.66 1.04
CA THR A 68 7.37 -5.08 -0.17
C THR A 68 7.82 -5.72 -1.47
N THR A 69 9.06 -6.20 -1.49
CA THR A 69 9.65 -6.91 -2.63
C THR A 69 8.81 -8.12 -3.07
N ALA A 70 8.03 -8.73 -2.16
CA ALA A 70 7.13 -9.83 -2.50
C ALA A 70 6.02 -9.42 -3.49
N TYR A 71 5.55 -8.16 -3.42
CA TYR A 71 4.51 -7.63 -4.31
C TYR A 71 5.04 -6.61 -5.34
N ASP A 72 6.20 -6.00 -5.14
CA ASP A 72 6.83 -5.07 -6.09
C ASP A 72 6.91 -5.68 -7.51
N ASN A 73 7.25 -6.96 -7.60
CA ASN A 73 7.34 -7.67 -8.88
C ASN A 73 5.99 -7.79 -9.61
N ALA A 74 4.89 -8.00 -8.86
CA ALA A 74 3.56 -8.11 -9.45
C ALA A 74 3.10 -6.76 -10.00
N PHE A 75 3.27 -5.69 -9.21
CA PHE A 75 2.93 -4.34 -9.66
C PHE A 75 3.85 -3.83 -10.77
N GLY A 76 5.12 -4.25 -10.77
CA GLY A 76 6.11 -3.93 -11.81
C GLY A 76 5.83 -4.54 -13.18
N MET A 77 4.86 -5.47 -13.30
CA MET A 77 4.35 -5.94 -14.60
C MET A 77 3.44 -4.92 -15.29
N SER A 78 3.03 -3.87 -14.58
CA SER A 78 2.18 -2.80 -15.15
C SER A 78 2.98 -1.94 -16.13
N ASP A 79 2.37 -1.62 -17.26
CA ASP A 79 2.88 -0.70 -18.28
C ASP A 79 1.81 0.32 -18.70
N ASN A 80 1.99 0.96 -19.85
CA ASN A 80 1.05 1.95 -20.36
C ASN A 80 -0.25 1.35 -20.94
N ILE A 81 -0.34 0.04 -21.14
CA ILE A 81 -1.47 -0.66 -21.74
C ILE A 81 -2.17 -1.58 -20.72
N TYR A 82 -1.39 -2.17 -19.80
CA TYR A 82 -1.85 -3.10 -18.78
C TYR A 82 -1.47 -2.60 -17.39
N GLN A 83 -2.40 -2.66 -16.43
CA GLN A 83 -2.13 -2.25 -15.06
C GLN A 83 -2.64 -3.27 -14.05
N VAL A 84 -1.78 -3.66 -13.12
CA VAL A 84 -2.15 -4.44 -11.93
C VAL A 84 -2.65 -3.47 -10.87
N LEU A 85 -3.95 -3.50 -10.59
CA LEU A 85 -4.57 -2.61 -9.60
C LEU A 85 -4.50 -3.16 -8.17
N SER A 86 -4.56 -4.49 -8.03
CA SER A 86 -4.49 -5.13 -6.72
C SER A 86 -3.98 -6.56 -6.80
N VAL A 87 -3.30 -6.98 -5.74
CA VAL A 87 -2.84 -8.36 -5.51
C VAL A 87 -3.46 -8.86 -4.21
N CYS A 88 -4.16 -9.99 -4.24
CA CYS A 88 -4.69 -10.62 -3.03
C CYS A 88 -3.94 -11.92 -2.72
N LEU A 89 -3.50 -12.07 -1.48
CA LEU A 89 -2.66 -13.16 -1.00
C LEU A 89 -3.36 -13.92 0.12
N LEU A 90 -3.25 -15.25 0.11
CA LEU A 90 -3.53 -16.09 1.25
C LEU A 90 -2.21 -16.50 1.90
N GLU A 91 -1.90 -15.89 3.04
CA GLU A 91 -0.67 -16.08 3.78
C GLU A 91 -0.88 -17.13 4.87
N LYS A 92 0.07 -18.06 4.98
CA LYS A 92 0.12 -19.07 6.04
C LYS A 92 1.26 -18.71 7.00
N TYR A 93 0.91 -18.48 8.25
CA TYR A 93 1.87 -18.26 9.33
C TYR A 93 1.99 -19.54 10.15
N ASP A 94 3.22 -20.03 10.33
CA ASP A 94 3.52 -21.18 11.17
C ASP A 94 4.34 -20.72 12.39
N PHE A 95 3.63 -20.49 13.50
CA PHE A 95 4.21 -20.09 14.77
C PHE A 95 4.77 -21.28 15.57
N GLY A 96 4.62 -22.52 15.08
CA GLY A 96 5.05 -23.72 15.79
C GLY A 96 6.55 -23.76 16.04
N ARG A 97 7.32 -23.16 15.12
CA ARG A 97 8.77 -22.99 15.25
C ARG A 97 9.19 -21.94 16.27
N LEU A 98 8.35 -20.93 16.50
CA LEU A 98 8.64 -19.84 17.42
C LEU A 98 8.30 -20.20 18.87
N ASN A 99 7.42 -21.18 19.10
CA ASN A 99 7.07 -21.61 20.45
C ASN A 99 6.95 -23.14 20.64
N PRO A 100 8.03 -23.91 20.40
CA PRO A 100 7.98 -25.37 20.35
C PRO A 100 7.60 -26.05 21.67
N LYS A 101 7.71 -25.35 22.81
CA LYS A 101 7.37 -25.90 24.14
C LYS A 101 5.88 -25.83 24.51
N TYR A 102 5.09 -25.00 23.81
CA TYR A 102 3.69 -24.73 24.18
C TYR A 102 2.67 -25.25 23.16
N VAL A 103 3.12 -25.80 22.03
CA VAL A 103 2.25 -26.33 20.99
C VAL A 103 1.91 -27.79 21.30
N LYS A 104 0.87 -28.01 22.11
CA LYS A 104 0.29 -29.35 22.32
C LYS A 104 -0.42 -29.88 21.07
N ASN A 105 -0.80 -29.00 20.14
CA ASN A 105 -1.42 -29.33 18.87
C ASN A 105 -0.77 -28.50 17.73
N PRO A 106 0.05 -29.12 16.87
CA PRO A 106 0.72 -28.44 15.74
C PRO A 106 -0.21 -27.71 14.78
N SER A 107 -1.47 -28.15 14.66
CA SER A 107 -2.45 -27.47 13.82
C SER A 107 -2.94 -26.15 14.41
N ALA A 108 -2.81 -25.96 15.73
CA ALA A 108 -3.21 -24.73 16.41
C ALA A 108 -2.14 -23.63 16.32
N SER A 109 -0.92 -23.95 15.85
CA SER A 109 0.14 -22.96 15.64
C SER A 109 0.17 -22.41 14.21
N VAL A 110 -0.75 -22.85 13.36
CA VAL A 110 -0.88 -22.37 12.00
C VAL A 110 -2.04 -21.39 11.93
N GLU A 111 -1.76 -20.18 11.47
CA GLU A 111 -2.77 -19.16 11.20
C GLU A 111 -2.77 -18.79 9.71
N PHE A 112 -3.92 -18.36 9.21
CA PHE A 112 -4.09 -17.92 7.84
C PHE A 112 -4.63 -16.49 7.81
N ILE A 113 -4.03 -15.66 6.96
CA ILE A 113 -4.51 -14.30 6.71
C ILE A 113 -4.73 -14.16 5.22
N PHE A 114 -5.93 -13.71 4.85
CA PHE A 114 -6.20 -13.28 3.49
C PHE A 114 -6.13 -11.76 3.46
N ARG A 115 -5.30 -11.18 2.59
CA ARG A 115 -5.20 -9.73 2.43
C ARG A 115 -5.02 -9.32 0.99
N CYS A 116 -5.54 -8.15 0.66
CA CYS A 116 -5.35 -7.52 -0.63
C CYS A 116 -4.48 -6.27 -0.47
N ILE A 117 -3.60 -6.05 -1.45
CA ILE A 117 -2.66 -4.95 -1.53
C ILE A 117 -2.96 -4.17 -2.82
N CYS A 118 -2.82 -2.85 -2.80
CA CYS A 118 -2.99 -1.96 -3.96
C CYS A 118 -2.06 -0.74 -3.83
N ASN A 119 -1.71 -0.09 -4.94
CA ASN A 119 -0.64 0.93 -4.99
C ASN A 119 -1.10 2.31 -5.50
N TYR A 120 -2.35 2.67 -5.24
CA TYR A 120 -2.92 3.96 -5.62
C TYR A 120 -3.79 4.54 -4.51
N ASP A 121 -4.02 5.85 -4.56
CA ASP A 121 -4.68 6.56 -3.47
C ASP A 121 -6.04 5.97 -3.13
N ARG A 122 -6.27 5.73 -1.83
CA ARG A 122 -7.55 5.36 -1.23
C ARG A 122 -8.13 4.04 -1.77
N CYS A 123 -7.30 3.21 -2.40
CA CYS A 123 -7.70 1.95 -3.00
C CYS A 123 -8.26 0.93 -1.99
N ASN A 124 -7.95 1.09 -0.70
CA ASN A 124 -8.48 0.28 0.40
C ASN A 124 -9.74 0.88 1.07
N SER A 125 -10.53 1.69 0.36
CA SER A 125 -11.73 2.36 0.87
C SER A 125 -12.89 1.45 1.29
N ALA A 126 -12.91 0.21 0.80
CA ALA A 126 -14.00 -0.70 1.04
C ALA A 126 -13.89 -1.37 2.41
N THR A 127 -15.00 -1.43 3.14
CA THR A 127 -15.07 -2.10 4.45
C THR A 127 -15.40 -3.60 4.35
N THR A 128 -15.79 -4.09 3.17
CA THR A 128 -16.08 -5.52 2.92
C THR A 128 -15.39 -6.01 1.66
N PHE A 129 -15.10 -7.31 1.59
CA PHE A 129 -14.38 -7.87 0.45
C PHE A 129 -15.16 -7.79 -0.87
N GLY A 130 -16.47 -8.00 -0.83
CA GLY A 130 -17.32 -7.84 -2.03
C GLY A 130 -17.29 -6.41 -2.56
N ASN A 131 -17.34 -5.41 -1.66
CA ASN A 131 -17.22 -4.01 -2.06
C ASN A 131 -15.81 -3.67 -2.54
N TYR A 132 -14.77 -4.26 -1.95
CA TYR A 132 -13.39 -4.07 -2.39
C TYR A 132 -13.23 -4.50 -3.85
N LEU A 133 -13.64 -5.72 -4.20
CA LEU A 133 -13.59 -6.21 -5.58
C LEU A 133 -14.43 -5.35 -6.55
N LYS A 134 -15.57 -4.84 -6.08
CA LYS A 134 -16.42 -3.94 -6.87
C LYS A 134 -15.71 -2.61 -7.17
N THR A 135 -15.04 -2.02 -6.17
CA THR A 135 -14.27 -0.78 -6.31
C THR A 135 -13.11 -0.97 -7.27
N ILE A 136 -12.29 -2.02 -7.10
CA ILE A 136 -11.18 -2.32 -8.03
C ILE A 136 -11.69 -2.45 -9.47
N LYS A 137 -12.85 -3.11 -9.67
CA LYS A 137 -13.46 -3.26 -11.00
C LYS A 137 -13.92 -1.92 -11.59
N MET A 138 -14.45 -1.01 -10.77
CA MET A 138 -14.85 0.33 -11.20
C MET A 138 -13.63 1.18 -11.55
N ASP A 139 -12.59 1.13 -10.72
CA ASP A 139 -11.34 1.86 -10.95
C ASP A 139 -10.67 1.42 -12.25
N ASN A 140 -10.72 0.12 -12.57
CA ASN A 140 -10.26 -0.42 -13.85
C ASN A 140 -11.04 0.15 -15.06
N ALA A 141 -12.34 0.32 -14.92
CA ALA A 141 -13.17 0.88 -15.99
C ALA A 141 -12.89 2.38 -16.20
N ASN A 142 -12.64 3.11 -15.11
CA ASN A 142 -12.36 4.54 -15.14
C ASN A 142 -10.94 4.85 -15.62
N SER A 143 -9.93 4.07 -15.22
CA SER A 143 -8.55 4.22 -15.70
C SER A 143 -8.41 3.96 -17.21
N SER A 144 -9.35 3.20 -17.79
CA SER A 144 -9.47 2.98 -19.23
C SER A 144 -10.16 4.14 -19.98
N ALA A 145 -10.90 4.99 -19.27
CA ALA A 145 -11.69 6.08 -19.86
C ALA A 145 -10.93 7.41 -19.96
N GLU A 146 -9.89 7.63 -19.14
CA GLU A 146 -9.08 8.88 -19.16
C GLU A 146 -8.00 8.91 -20.27
N LYS A 147 -7.93 7.89 -21.13
CA LYS A 147 -6.94 7.79 -22.21
C LYS A 147 -7.43 8.17 -23.62
N TYR A 148 -8.62 8.76 -23.76
CA TYR A 148 -9.16 9.23 -25.05
C TYR A 148 -9.66 10.66 -25.02
#